data_AF-A0A8H7C9S0-F1
#
_entry.id   AF-A0A8H7C9S0-F1
#
_cell.length_a   1.000
_cell.length_b   1.000
_cell.length_c   1.000
_cell.angle_alpha   90.00
_cell.angle_beta   90.00
_cell.angle_gamma   90.00
#
_symmetry.space_group_name_H-M   'P 1'
#
loop_
_entity.id
_entity.type
_entity.pdbx_description
1 polymer ?
#
loop_
_entity_poly.entity_id
_entity_poly.type
_entity_poly.pdbx_seq_one_letter_code
_entity_poly.pdbx_strand_id
1 'polypeptide(L)'
;MSTGHPVRGLPQDLAGEHERYRALQKHRTAMFILTQKDRPIPSFQEMEEDLRKDDLTSVKDRIATAKEDFKNDLERLYTAHAEEYLDDQRLRRESREDCKQSDGRGRWVEWFEKRDPVASTDQHYIYSVSSHVTTTIFNQTSHLASLYRQKATIEERLEEERRQKDAAFPLTLEEFRSKPRDIQIRVATFLDADAVKQDRMMTKFSWAWRQVEGLIREFKDNQEFRTDVTRLLETLDSKDPRRKPTLP
;
A
#
# COMPACT_ATOMS: atom_id res chain seq x y z
N MET A 1 5.53 46.94 60.57
CA MET A 1 4.47 45.91 60.41
C MET A 1 3.57 46.35 59.27
N SER A 2 3.68 45.71 58.11
CA SER A 2 2.73 45.85 57.00
C SER A 2 2.52 44.45 56.44
N THR A 3 1.30 43.96 56.57
CA THR A 3 0.86 42.62 56.20
C THR A 3 0.72 42.53 54.68
N GLY A 4 1.58 41.73 54.04
CA GLY A 4 1.42 41.34 52.65
C GLY A 4 0.23 40.41 52.47
N HIS A 5 -0.76 40.84 51.68
CA HIS A 5 -1.79 39.95 51.16
C HIS A 5 -1.19 39.13 49.99
N PRO A 6 -1.25 37.79 50.02
CA PRO A 6 -0.88 36.98 48.87
C PRO A 6 -2.01 37.07 47.82
N VAL A 7 -1.65 37.48 46.60
CA VAL A 7 -2.53 37.40 45.42
C VAL A 7 -2.78 35.92 45.14
N ARG A 8 -3.98 35.46 45.47
CA ARG A 8 -4.49 34.12 45.19
C ARG A 8 -4.91 34.06 43.72
N GLY A 9 -4.19 33.31 42.87
CA GLY A 9 -4.66 33.05 41.50
C GLY A 9 -3.62 32.82 40.41
N LEU A 10 -2.43 32.27 40.70
CA LEU A 10 -1.57 31.71 39.65
C LEU A 10 -1.78 30.19 39.61
N PRO A 11 -2.26 29.61 38.50
CA PRO A 11 -2.40 28.16 38.37
C PRO A 11 -1.01 27.53 38.38
N GLN A 12 -0.71 26.77 39.43
CA GLN A 12 0.58 26.10 39.65
C GLN A 12 0.65 24.71 38.99
N ASP A 13 -0.27 24.34 38.10
CA ASP A 13 -0.42 22.94 37.67
C ASP A 13 -0.65 22.78 36.15
N LEU A 14 0.30 23.29 35.36
CA LEU A 14 0.32 23.11 33.89
C LEU A 14 0.45 21.64 33.48
N ALA A 15 1.03 20.78 34.33
CA ALA A 15 1.18 19.35 34.06
C ALA A 15 -0.17 18.61 34.11
N GLY A 16 -1.00 18.91 35.11
CA GLY A 16 -2.35 18.34 35.23
C GLY A 16 -3.31 18.79 34.12
N GLU A 17 -3.18 20.03 33.65
CA GLU A 17 -3.96 20.54 32.51
C GLU A 17 -3.60 19.83 31.19
N HIS A 18 -2.31 19.60 30.94
CA HIS A 18 -1.85 18.85 29.76
C HIS A 18 -2.35 17.41 29.74
N GLU A 19 -2.38 16.75 30.89
CA GLU A 19 -2.84 15.36 31.01
C GLU A 19 -4.35 15.23 30.81
N ARG A 20 -5.13 16.15 31.38
CA ARG A 20 -6.59 16.26 31.13
C ARG A 20 -6.89 16.53 29.66
N TYR A 21 -6.13 17.42 29.02
CA TYR A 21 -6.28 17.69 27.60
C TYR A 21 -6.01 16.45 26.75
N ARG A 22 -4.92 15.70 27.03
CA ARG A 22 -4.66 14.43 26.35
C ARG A 22 -5.77 13.40 26.56
N ALA A 23 -6.31 13.30 27.77
CA ALA A 23 -7.43 12.41 28.07
C ALA A 23 -8.69 12.78 27.26
N LEU A 24 -8.98 14.08 27.16
CA LEU A 24 -10.12 14.60 26.41
C LEU A 24 -9.96 14.37 24.90
N GLN A 25 -8.75 14.55 24.37
CA GLN A 25 -8.41 14.24 22.97
C GLN A 25 -8.56 12.73 22.67
N LYS A 26 -8.06 11.86 23.55
CA LYS A 26 -8.25 10.41 23.43
C LYS A 26 -9.73 10.03 23.46
N HIS A 27 -10.51 10.64 24.34
CA HIS A 27 -11.93 10.41 24.42
C HIS A 27 -12.65 10.87 23.14
N ARG A 28 -12.33 12.06 22.61
CA ARG A 28 -12.89 12.57 21.35
C ARG A 28 -12.55 11.66 20.18
N THR A 29 -11.30 11.23 20.08
CA THR A 29 -10.86 10.27 19.05
C THR A 29 -11.62 8.94 19.18
N ALA A 30 -11.78 8.42 20.40
CA ALA A 30 -12.53 7.18 20.63
C ALA A 30 -14.01 7.33 20.27
N MET A 31 -14.64 8.45 20.62
CA MET A 31 -16.03 8.72 20.24
C MET A 31 -16.19 8.88 18.73
N PHE A 32 -15.25 9.55 18.06
CA PHE A 32 -15.24 9.64 16.61
C PHE A 32 -15.14 8.24 15.98
N ILE A 33 -14.25 7.38 16.47
CA ILE A 33 -14.13 6.00 15.98
C ILE A 33 -15.45 5.23 16.22
N LEU A 34 -16.03 5.33 17.41
CA LEU A 34 -17.27 4.60 17.75
C LEU A 34 -18.50 5.09 17.00
N THR A 35 -18.58 6.39 16.70
CA THR A 35 -19.78 7.00 16.10
C THR A 35 -19.69 7.12 14.58
N GLN A 36 -18.50 7.42 14.05
CA GLN A 36 -18.30 7.71 12.63
C GLN A 36 -17.62 6.56 11.90
N LYS A 37 -16.85 5.72 12.57
CA LYS A 37 -16.28 4.49 11.99
C LYS A 37 -17.04 3.24 12.43
N ASP A 38 -18.36 3.34 12.61
CA ASP A 38 -19.23 2.20 12.92
C ASP A 38 -19.14 1.16 11.79
N ARG A 39 -18.16 0.28 11.93
CA ARG A 39 -17.86 -0.83 11.05
C ARG A 39 -18.11 -2.08 11.88
N PRO A 40 -18.89 -3.04 11.35
CA PRO A 40 -19.06 -4.29 12.03
C PRO A 40 -17.68 -4.91 12.26
N ILE A 41 -17.38 -5.22 13.52
CA ILE A 41 -16.18 -5.98 13.85
C ILE A 41 -16.38 -7.36 13.21
N PRO A 42 -15.48 -7.80 12.32
CA PRO A 42 -15.62 -9.10 11.68
C PRO A 42 -15.69 -10.19 12.74
N SER A 43 -16.54 -11.19 12.51
CA SER A 43 -16.57 -12.40 13.31
C SER A 43 -15.24 -13.14 13.19
N PHE A 44 -14.95 -14.00 14.17
CA PHE A 44 -13.75 -14.82 14.16
C PHE A 44 -13.66 -15.68 12.88
N GLN A 45 -14.78 -16.20 12.41
CA GLN A 45 -14.86 -17.00 11.19
C GLN A 45 -14.50 -16.17 9.94
N GLU A 46 -15.01 -14.94 9.83
CA GLU A 46 -14.68 -14.04 8.73
C GLU A 46 -13.19 -13.66 8.73
N MET A 47 -12.61 -13.41 9.91
CA MET A 47 -11.17 -13.15 10.02
C MET A 47 -10.32 -14.36 9.60
N GLU A 48 -10.75 -15.58 9.95
CA GLU A 48 -10.04 -16.80 9.57
C GLU A 48 -10.13 -17.05 8.05
N GLU A 49 -11.31 -16.82 7.45
CA GLU A 49 -11.49 -16.92 6.00
C GLU A 49 -10.66 -15.88 5.23
N ASP A 50 -10.56 -14.65 5.74
CA ASP A 50 -9.74 -13.60 5.14
C ASP A 50 -8.24 -13.93 5.19
N LEU A 51 -7.77 -14.56 6.27
CA LEU A 51 -6.38 -15.03 6.37
C LEU A 51 -6.08 -16.22 5.45
N ARG A 52 -7.09 -17.03 5.12
CA ARG A 52 -6.92 -18.17 4.19
C ARG A 52 -6.82 -17.73 2.73
N LYS A 53 -7.37 -16.57 2.37
CA LYS A 53 -7.36 -16.02 1.01
C LYS A 53 -6.11 -15.17 0.75
N ASP A 54 -4.92 -15.76 0.88
CA ASP A 54 -3.63 -15.08 0.64
C ASP A 54 -3.19 -15.15 -0.85
N ASP A 55 -4.15 -14.91 -1.75
CA ASP A 55 -3.93 -14.85 -3.19
C ASP A 55 -3.66 -13.42 -3.67
N LEU A 56 -2.93 -13.28 -4.79
CA LEU A 56 -2.58 -11.97 -5.34
C LEU A 56 -3.80 -11.09 -5.68
N THR A 57 -4.90 -11.70 -6.12
CA THR A 57 -6.18 -11.02 -6.39
C THR A 57 -6.80 -10.51 -5.09
N SER A 58 -6.90 -11.37 -4.08
CA SER A 58 -7.41 -11.03 -2.75
C SER A 58 -6.64 -9.87 -2.12
N VAL A 59 -5.30 -9.87 -2.18
CA VAL A 59 -4.49 -8.76 -1.65
C VAL A 59 -4.73 -7.46 -2.42
N LYS A 60 -4.92 -7.52 -3.75
CA LYS A 60 -5.28 -6.33 -4.55
C LYS A 60 -6.66 -5.79 -4.17
N ASP A 61 -7.63 -6.67 -3.96
CA ASP A 61 -8.99 -6.30 -3.55
C ASP A 61 -9.00 -5.69 -2.14
N ARG A 62 -8.19 -6.21 -1.22
CA ARG A 62 -7.96 -5.63 0.11
C ARG A 62 -7.33 -4.24 0.04
N ILE A 63 -6.35 -4.03 -0.84
CA ILE A 63 -5.76 -2.71 -1.07
C ILE A 63 -6.81 -1.72 -1.62
N ALA A 64 -7.65 -2.16 -2.56
CA ALA A 64 -8.71 -1.33 -3.13
C ALA A 64 -9.75 -0.96 -2.07
N THR A 65 -10.23 -1.94 -1.30
CA THR A 65 -11.17 -1.76 -0.20
C THR A 65 -10.60 -0.82 0.85
N ALA A 66 -9.36 -1.05 1.30
CA ALA A 66 -8.71 -0.19 2.28
C ALA A 66 -8.58 1.28 1.80
N LYS A 67 -8.38 1.52 0.50
CA LYS A 67 -8.33 2.88 -0.05
C LYS A 67 -9.69 3.55 -0.05
N GLU A 68 -10.74 2.84 -0.46
CA GLU A 68 -12.10 3.37 -0.45
C GLU A 68 -12.57 3.66 0.97
N ASP A 69 -12.31 2.73 1.87
CA ASP A 69 -12.52 2.85 3.31
C ASP A 69 -11.86 4.10 3.89
N PHE A 70 -10.62 4.38 3.50
CA PHE A 70 -9.92 5.56 3.96
C PHE A 70 -10.52 6.86 3.43
N LYS A 71 -10.93 6.87 2.16
CA LYS A 71 -11.62 8.01 1.56
C LYS A 71 -12.92 8.30 2.32
N ASN A 72 -13.73 7.27 2.57
CA ASN A 72 -14.97 7.38 3.35
C ASN A 72 -14.70 7.88 4.78
N ASP A 73 -13.66 7.37 5.43
CA ASP A 73 -13.27 7.82 6.77
C ASP A 73 -12.85 9.30 6.79
N LEU A 74 -12.12 9.77 5.76
CA LEU A 74 -11.74 11.18 5.63
C LEU A 74 -12.97 12.06 5.38
N GLU A 75 -13.87 11.66 4.50
CA GLU A 75 -15.11 12.41 4.24
C GLU A 75 -15.96 12.57 5.52
N ARG A 76 -16.11 11.51 6.31
CA ARG A 76 -16.80 11.56 7.61
C ARG A 76 -16.07 12.45 8.61
N LEU A 77 -14.73 12.35 8.67
CA LEU A 77 -13.91 13.18 9.55
C LEU A 77 -14.05 14.67 9.20
N TYR A 78 -13.97 15.02 7.92
CA TYR A 78 -14.14 16.40 7.45
C TYR A 78 -15.56 16.92 7.68
N THR A 79 -16.57 16.08 7.47
CA THR A 79 -17.97 16.45 7.71
C THR A 79 -18.19 16.76 9.20
N ALA A 80 -17.74 15.87 10.09
CA ALA A 80 -17.85 16.08 11.54
C ALA A 80 -17.12 17.35 12.01
N HIS A 81 -15.93 17.62 11.47
CA HIS A 81 -15.21 18.86 11.77
C HIS A 81 -15.88 20.10 11.17
N ALA A 82 -16.50 20.00 9.99
CA ALA A 82 -17.26 21.11 9.43
C ALA A 82 -18.46 21.47 10.32
N GLU A 83 -19.17 20.46 10.83
CA GLU A 83 -20.29 20.63 11.76
C GLU A 83 -19.83 21.25 13.09
N GLU A 84 -18.79 20.69 13.72
CA GLU A 84 -18.23 21.22 14.98
C GLU A 84 -17.77 22.68 14.83
N TYR A 85 -17.15 23.03 13.70
CA TYR A 85 -16.75 24.39 13.40
C TYR A 85 -17.96 25.33 13.29
N LEU A 86 -19.01 24.94 12.56
CA LEU A 86 -20.20 25.76 12.40
C LEU A 86 -20.95 25.97 13.71
N ASP A 87 -21.03 24.94 14.55
CA ASP A 87 -21.64 25.03 15.88
C ASP A 87 -20.83 25.95 16.80
N ASP A 88 -19.50 25.85 16.79
CA ASP A 88 -18.64 26.76 17.56
C ASP A 88 -18.82 28.22 17.11
N GLN A 89 -18.89 28.48 15.79
CA GLN A 89 -19.18 29.82 15.26
C GLN A 89 -20.56 30.33 15.70
N ARG A 90 -21.56 29.46 15.75
CA ARG A 90 -22.92 29.81 16.22
C ARG A 90 -22.90 30.18 17.70
N LEU A 91 -22.30 29.34 18.55
CA LEU A 91 -22.19 29.57 19.99
C LEU A 91 -21.42 30.86 20.30
N ARG A 92 -20.34 31.16 19.55
CA ARG A 92 -19.61 32.42 19.66
C ARG A 92 -20.50 33.62 19.35
N ARG A 93 -21.29 33.53 18.28
CA ARG A 93 -22.23 34.60 17.90
C ARG A 93 -23.27 34.83 19.00
N GLU A 94 -23.91 33.76 19.47
CA GLU A 94 -24.92 33.81 20.54
C GLU A 94 -24.34 34.40 21.83
N SER A 95 -23.16 33.93 22.26
CA SER A 95 -22.48 34.48 23.43
C SER A 95 -22.17 35.99 23.29
N ARG A 96 -21.80 36.46 22.09
CA ARG A 96 -21.56 37.88 21.84
C ARG A 96 -22.85 38.69 21.90
N GLU A 97 -23.96 38.14 21.42
CA GLU A 97 -25.29 38.76 21.48
C GLU A 97 -25.80 38.83 22.95
N ASP A 98 -25.64 37.77 23.74
CA ASP A 98 -25.98 37.74 25.17
C ASP A 98 -25.19 38.76 25.99
N CYS A 99 -23.88 38.91 25.72
CA CYS A 99 -23.04 39.90 26.39
C CYS A 99 -23.48 41.34 26.09
N LYS A 100 -23.98 41.61 24.87
CA LYS A 100 -24.53 42.93 24.51
C LYS A 100 -25.83 43.23 25.24
N GLN A 101 -26.67 42.23 25.47
CA GLN A 101 -27.94 42.39 26.20
C GLN A 101 -27.73 42.51 27.71
N SER A 102 -26.75 41.78 28.27
CA SER A 102 -26.43 41.79 29.71
C SER A 102 -25.69 43.06 30.15
N ASP A 103 -24.97 43.75 29.27
CA ASP A 103 -24.17 44.92 29.62
C ASP A 103 -24.70 46.21 29.00
N GLY A 104 -25.59 46.89 29.71
CA GLY A 104 -26.06 48.23 29.33
C GLY A 104 -24.98 49.31 29.23
N ARG A 105 -23.69 49.01 29.52
CA ARG A 105 -22.54 49.93 29.38
C ARG A 105 -21.43 49.43 28.44
N GLY A 106 -21.57 48.29 27.78
CA GLY A 106 -20.63 47.81 26.74
C GLY A 106 -19.21 47.42 27.17
N ARG A 107 -18.90 47.35 28.47
CA ARG A 107 -17.59 46.94 29.02
C ARG A 107 -17.26 45.46 28.77
N TRP A 108 -18.24 44.58 28.77
CA TRP A 108 -18.06 43.15 28.48
C TRP A 108 -17.78 42.92 26.99
N VAL A 109 -18.38 43.71 26.10
CA VAL A 109 -18.10 43.70 24.66
C VAL A 109 -16.67 44.16 24.39
N GLU A 110 -16.23 45.25 25.02
CA GLU A 110 -14.86 45.76 24.90
C GLU A 110 -13.82 44.78 25.48
N TRP A 111 -14.14 44.07 26.57
CA TRP A 111 -13.29 43.01 27.12
C TRP A 111 -13.16 41.80 26.17
N PHE A 112 -14.25 41.37 25.54
CA PHE A 112 -14.23 40.31 24.52
C PHE A 112 -13.45 40.73 23.27
N GLU A 113 -13.61 41.96 22.78
CA GLU A 113 -12.90 42.45 21.59
C GLU A 113 -11.41 42.74 21.83
N LYS A 114 -11.03 43.23 23.02
CA LYS A 114 -9.61 43.47 23.38
C LYS A 114 -8.85 42.20 23.74
N ARG A 115 -9.55 41.22 24.29
CA ARG A 115 -8.98 39.95 24.77
C ARG A 115 -9.31 38.81 23.82
N ASP A 116 -9.63 39.12 22.58
CA ASP A 116 -10.20 38.19 21.61
C ASP A 116 -9.40 36.88 21.60
N PRO A 117 -9.91 35.83 22.24
CA PRO A 117 -9.24 34.55 22.31
C PRO A 117 -9.42 33.81 20.97
N VAL A 118 -9.89 34.47 19.91
CA VAL A 118 -9.84 33.99 18.53
C VAL A 118 -8.46 33.43 18.20
N ALA A 119 -7.38 34.06 18.65
CA ALA A 119 -6.04 33.53 18.42
C ALA A 119 -5.67 32.28 19.26
N SER A 120 -6.26 32.05 20.44
CA SER A 120 -5.90 30.88 21.28
C SER A 120 -6.86 29.71 21.10
N THR A 121 -8.15 29.97 20.90
CA THR A 121 -9.21 28.94 20.78
C THR A 121 -9.22 28.34 19.36
N ASP A 122 -9.04 29.15 18.31
CA ASP A 122 -8.85 28.62 16.94
C ASP A 122 -7.57 27.81 16.85
N GLN A 123 -6.51 28.22 17.54
CA GLN A 123 -5.27 27.45 17.60
C GLN A 123 -5.51 26.05 18.18
N HIS A 124 -6.30 25.92 19.25
CA HIS A 124 -6.61 24.63 19.86
C HIS A 124 -7.49 23.74 18.97
N TYR A 125 -8.49 24.33 18.31
CA TYR A 125 -9.32 23.62 17.33
C TYR A 125 -8.48 23.12 16.15
N ILE A 126 -7.65 24.00 15.56
CA ILE A 126 -6.75 23.67 14.45
C ILE A 126 -5.77 22.56 14.85
N TYR A 127 -5.19 22.60 16.06
CA TYR A 127 -4.32 21.52 16.55
C TYR A 127 -5.07 20.20 16.75
N SER A 128 -6.31 20.24 17.24
CA SER A 128 -7.16 19.06 17.42
C SER A 128 -7.47 18.38 16.07
N VAL A 129 -7.94 19.15 15.09
CA VAL A 129 -8.23 18.66 13.73
C VAL A 129 -6.97 18.12 13.09
N SER A 130 -5.86 18.87 13.16
CA SER A 130 -4.57 18.44 12.62
C SER A 130 -4.12 17.10 13.23
N SER A 131 -4.24 16.93 14.55
CA SER A 131 -3.87 15.68 15.22
C SER A 131 -4.71 14.49 14.76
N HIS A 132 -6.02 14.66 14.57
CA HIS A 132 -6.89 13.57 14.10
C HIS A 132 -6.59 13.17 12.65
N VAL A 133 -6.39 14.16 11.78
CA VAL A 133 -6.04 13.94 10.38
C VAL A 133 -4.69 13.23 10.27
N THR A 134 -3.65 13.71 10.97
CA THR A 134 -2.33 13.08 10.98
C THR A 134 -2.39 11.65 11.49
N THR A 135 -3.12 11.39 12.58
CA THR A 135 -3.28 10.04 13.13
C THR A 135 -3.97 9.11 12.13
N THR A 136 -5.03 9.58 11.47
CA THR A 136 -5.79 8.80 10.49
C THR A 136 -4.94 8.47 9.26
N ILE A 137 -4.18 9.44 8.76
CA ILE A 137 -3.22 9.24 7.67
C ILE A 137 -2.12 8.25 8.08
N PHE A 138 -1.56 8.38 9.27
CA PHE A 138 -0.49 7.50 9.76
C PHE A 138 -0.96 6.04 9.86
N ASN A 139 -2.13 5.81 10.45
CA ASN A 139 -2.69 4.47 10.58
C ASN A 139 -2.96 3.85 9.21
N GLN A 140 -3.53 4.62 8.29
CA GLN A 140 -3.81 4.14 6.94
C GLN A 140 -2.54 3.82 6.15
N THR A 141 -1.56 4.73 6.18
CA THR A 141 -0.30 4.53 5.45
C THR A 141 0.45 3.31 5.98
N SER A 142 0.44 3.10 7.29
CA SER A 142 1.00 1.89 7.92
C SER A 142 0.27 0.62 7.48
N HIS A 143 -1.06 0.64 7.46
CA HIS A 143 -1.87 -0.49 7.00
C HIS A 143 -1.63 -0.81 5.51
N LEU A 144 -1.71 0.19 4.63
CA LEU A 144 -1.43 0.03 3.20
C LEU A 144 0.00 -0.46 2.95
N ALA A 145 0.99 0.06 3.68
CA ALA A 145 2.38 -0.38 3.57
C ALA A 145 2.51 -1.87 3.87
N SER A 146 1.78 -2.39 4.86
CA SER A 146 1.77 -3.82 5.16
C SER A 146 1.20 -4.66 4.02
N LEU A 147 0.08 -4.24 3.41
CA LEU A 147 -0.53 -4.92 2.27
C LEU A 147 0.36 -4.87 1.01
N TYR A 148 1.02 -3.73 0.76
CA TYR A 148 1.96 -3.61 -0.36
C TYR A 148 3.18 -4.51 -0.19
N ARG A 149 3.68 -4.70 1.04
CA ARG A 149 4.74 -5.69 1.33
C ARG A 149 4.26 -7.11 1.05
N GLN A 150 3.07 -7.47 1.52
CA GLN A 150 2.48 -8.78 1.24
C GLN A 150 2.33 -9.03 -0.27
N LYS A 151 1.79 -8.06 -0.99
CA LYS A 151 1.69 -8.11 -2.45
C LYS A 151 3.05 -8.36 -3.10
N ALA A 152 4.07 -7.60 -2.72
CA ALA A 152 5.42 -7.74 -3.27
C ALA A 152 6.00 -9.15 -3.01
N THR A 153 5.81 -9.69 -1.81
CA THR A 153 6.29 -11.05 -1.48
C THR A 153 5.60 -12.14 -2.30
N ILE A 154 4.29 -12.00 -2.56
CA ILE A 154 3.54 -12.96 -3.40
C ILE A 154 3.98 -12.83 -4.86
N GLU A 155 4.14 -11.60 -5.37
CA GLU A 155 4.62 -11.35 -6.74
C GLU A 155 6.04 -11.90 -6.94
N GLU A 156 6.93 -11.71 -5.97
CA GLU A 156 8.28 -12.27 -5.99
C GLU A 156 8.27 -13.80 -6.03
N ARG A 157 7.45 -14.45 -5.19
CA ARG A 157 7.31 -15.91 -5.20
C ARG A 157 6.81 -16.43 -6.54
N LEU A 158 5.78 -15.81 -7.10
CA LEU A 158 5.21 -16.20 -8.40
C LEU A 158 6.21 -15.98 -9.55
N GLU A 159 6.96 -14.88 -9.51
CA GLU A 159 7.99 -14.60 -10.50
C GLU A 159 9.16 -15.57 -10.40
N GLU A 160 9.57 -15.94 -9.19
CA GLU A 160 10.62 -16.93 -8.97
C GLU A 160 10.19 -18.33 -9.43
N GLU A 161 8.94 -18.75 -9.13
CA GLU A 161 8.37 -19.98 -9.68
C GLU A 161 8.32 -19.97 -11.21
N ARG A 162 7.96 -18.84 -11.82
CA ARG A 162 7.99 -18.67 -13.27
C ARG A 162 9.41 -18.78 -13.81
N ARG A 163 10.36 -18.07 -13.18
CA ARG A 163 11.78 -18.09 -13.56
C ARG A 163 12.36 -19.50 -13.46
N GLN A 164 12.01 -20.26 -12.42
CA GLN A 164 12.44 -21.64 -12.27
C GLN A 164 11.84 -22.55 -13.35
N LYS A 165 10.54 -22.41 -13.64
CA LYS A 165 9.87 -23.14 -14.73
C LYS A 165 10.43 -22.80 -16.12
N ASP A 166 10.85 -21.55 -16.31
CA ASP A 166 11.45 -21.07 -17.56
C ASP A 166 12.93 -21.43 -17.68
N ALA A 167 13.63 -21.57 -16.55
CA ALA A 167 15.02 -22.04 -16.50
C ALA A 167 15.13 -23.56 -16.64
N ALA A 168 14.10 -24.31 -16.23
CA ALA A 168 14.08 -25.77 -16.32
C ALA A 168 14.12 -26.27 -17.78
N PHE A 169 14.98 -27.25 -18.04
CA PHE A 169 15.07 -27.90 -19.34
C PHE A 169 13.85 -28.82 -19.57
N PRO A 170 13.18 -28.77 -20.73
CA PRO A 170 12.03 -29.65 -21.02
C PRO A 170 12.43 -31.12 -21.02
N LEU A 171 11.70 -31.96 -20.29
CA LEU A 171 12.00 -33.39 -20.16
C LEU A 171 11.43 -34.22 -21.31
N THR A 172 10.39 -33.70 -21.99
CA THR A 172 9.67 -34.41 -23.07
C THR A 172 9.44 -33.50 -24.27
N LEU A 173 9.20 -34.11 -25.44
CA LEU A 173 8.83 -33.40 -26.65
C LEU A 173 7.56 -32.54 -26.50
N GLU A 174 6.54 -33.06 -25.81
CA GLU A 174 5.29 -32.32 -25.55
C GLU A 174 5.53 -31.10 -24.67
N GLU A 175 6.36 -31.26 -23.63
CA GLU A 175 6.76 -30.14 -22.79
C GLU A 175 7.51 -29.09 -23.60
N PHE A 176 8.46 -29.50 -24.46
CA PHE A 176 9.16 -28.57 -25.35
C PHE A 176 8.20 -27.75 -26.22
N ARG A 177 7.21 -28.38 -26.84
CA ARG A 177 6.22 -27.69 -27.69
C ARG A 177 5.30 -26.74 -26.90
N SER A 178 5.03 -27.05 -25.64
CA SER A 178 4.20 -26.22 -24.75
C SER A 178 4.90 -24.95 -24.24
N LYS A 179 6.24 -24.92 -24.24
CA LYS A 179 7.02 -23.80 -23.73
C LYS A 179 6.95 -22.58 -24.67
N PRO A 180 7.16 -21.36 -24.16
CA PRO A 180 7.25 -20.17 -25.00
C PRO A 180 8.40 -20.26 -26.01
N ARG A 181 8.24 -19.59 -27.15
CA ARG A 181 9.14 -19.67 -28.30
C ARG A 181 10.60 -19.38 -27.95
N ASP A 182 10.87 -18.44 -27.04
CA ASP A 182 12.24 -18.08 -26.65
C ASP A 182 12.97 -19.24 -25.95
N ILE A 183 12.24 -20.05 -25.16
CA ILE A 183 12.77 -21.25 -24.52
C ILE A 183 12.95 -22.36 -25.55
N GLN A 184 11.98 -22.53 -26.46
CA GLN A 184 12.11 -23.49 -27.57
C GLN A 184 13.37 -23.21 -28.40
N ILE A 185 13.64 -21.95 -28.70
CA ILE A 185 14.83 -21.53 -29.44
C ILE A 185 16.09 -21.86 -28.66
N ARG A 186 16.13 -21.55 -27.36
CA ARG A 186 17.29 -21.82 -26.50
C ARG A 186 17.60 -23.32 -26.45
N VAL A 187 16.57 -24.15 -26.31
CA VAL A 187 16.69 -25.61 -26.30
C VAL A 187 17.06 -26.15 -27.68
N ALA A 188 16.48 -25.61 -28.76
CA ALA A 188 16.84 -25.94 -30.13
C ALA A 188 18.30 -25.63 -30.45
N THR A 189 18.79 -24.44 -30.05
CA THR A 189 20.21 -24.06 -30.19
C THR A 189 21.11 -24.99 -29.39
N PHE A 190 20.65 -25.48 -28.23
CA PHE A 190 21.39 -26.46 -27.44
C PHE A 190 21.47 -27.82 -28.15
N LEU A 191 20.36 -28.30 -28.72
CA LEU A 191 20.30 -29.60 -29.40
C LEU A 191 21.15 -29.65 -30.68
N ASP A 192 21.24 -28.53 -31.40
CA ASP A 192 22.06 -28.37 -32.63
C ASP A 192 23.55 -28.04 -32.35
N ALA A 193 23.88 -27.61 -31.12
CA ALA A 193 25.23 -27.19 -30.77
C ALA A 193 26.22 -28.34 -30.58
N ASP A 194 27.51 -28.06 -30.84
CA ASP A 194 28.62 -28.96 -30.53
C ASP A 194 28.78 -29.21 -29.02
N ALA A 195 29.39 -30.33 -28.64
CA ALA A 195 29.58 -30.73 -27.24
C ALA A 195 30.20 -29.64 -26.33
N VAL A 196 31.15 -28.85 -26.85
CA VAL A 196 31.79 -27.75 -26.12
C VAL A 196 30.82 -26.60 -25.85
N LYS A 197 29.92 -26.30 -26.79
CA LYS A 197 28.91 -25.26 -26.64
C LYS A 197 27.76 -25.74 -25.75
N GLN A 198 27.40 -27.01 -25.84
CA GLN A 198 26.44 -27.64 -24.94
C GLN A 198 26.88 -27.52 -23.48
N ASP A 199 28.14 -27.84 -23.16
CA ASP A 199 28.67 -27.74 -21.79
C ASP A 199 28.63 -26.31 -21.23
N ARG A 200 28.97 -25.31 -22.07
CA ARG A 200 28.83 -23.89 -21.73
C ARG A 200 27.38 -23.49 -21.47
N MET A 201 26.44 -23.98 -22.28
CA MET A 201 25.01 -23.70 -22.12
C MET A 201 24.45 -24.38 -20.88
N MET A 202 24.85 -25.61 -20.57
CA MET A 202 24.47 -26.29 -19.32
C MET A 202 24.95 -25.50 -18.11
N THR A 203 26.19 -25.02 -18.12
CA THR A 203 26.72 -24.17 -17.03
C THR A 203 25.97 -22.85 -16.94
N LYS A 204 25.71 -22.19 -18.08
CA LYS A 204 25.03 -20.88 -18.14
C LYS A 204 23.58 -20.94 -17.64
N PHE A 205 22.86 -22.01 -17.96
CA PHE A 205 21.46 -22.19 -17.59
C PHE A 205 21.24 -23.15 -16.41
N SER A 206 22.32 -23.61 -15.79
CA SER A 206 22.31 -24.58 -14.67
C SER A 206 21.53 -25.86 -14.98
N TRP A 207 21.64 -26.37 -16.21
CA TRP A 207 21.01 -27.62 -16.61
C TRP A 207 21.87 -28.82 -16.20
N ALA A 208 21.23 -29.84 -15.63
CA ALA A 208 21.92 -31.08 -15.30
C ALA A 208 21.90 -32.05 -16.48
N TRP A 209 23.01 -32.75 -16.74
CA TRP A 209 23.12 -33.72 -17.83
C TRP A 209 21.95 -34.73 -17.87
N ARG A 210 21.54 -35.22 -16.69
CA ARG A 210 20.43 -36.17 -16.53
C ARG A 210 19.09 -35.64 -17.03
N GLN A 211 18.87 -34.33 -16.98
CA GLN A 211 17.63 -33.70 -17.47
C GLN A 211 17.61 -33.59 -19.00
N VAL A 212 18.79 -33.47 -19.60
CA VAL A 212 18.94 -33.15 -21.01
C VAL A 212 19.13 -34.40 -21.88
N GLU A 213 19.68 -35.47 -21.30
CA GLU A 213 19.96 -36.75 -21.97
C GLU A 213 18.74 -37.34 -22.69
N GLY A 214 17.55 -37.28 -22.06
CA GLY A 214 16.31 -37.79 -22.64
C GLY A 214 15.97 -37.10 -23.96
N LEU A 215 15.97 -35.77 -23.98
CA LEU A 215 15.65 -35.00 -25.17
C LEU A 215 16.75 -35.05 -26.24
N ILE A 216 18.03 -35.21 -25.84
CA ILE A 216 19.12 -35.48 -26.80
C ILE A 216 18.88 -36.83 -27.50
N ARG A 217 18.45 -37.86 -26.76
CA ARG A 217 18.13 -39.16 -27.34
C ARG A 217 16.93 -39.06 -28.29
N GLU A 218 15.85 -38.40 -27.87
CA GLU A 218 14.69 -38.18 -28.74
C GLU A 218 15.04 -37.36 -30.00
N PHE A 219 15.90 -36.35 -29.86
CA PHE A 219 16.43 -35.60 -31.00
C PHE A 219 17.29 -36.47 -31.91
N LYS A 220 17.92 -37.52 -31.40
CA LYS A 220 18.70 -38.45 -32.24
C LYS A 220 17.84 -39.48 -32.96
N ASP A 221 16.75 -39.90 -32.32
CA ASP A 221 15.94 -41.02 -32.78
C ASP A 221 14.75 -40.56 -33.66
N ASN A 222 14.21 -39.36 -33.43
CA ASN A 222 13.04 -38.84 -34.15
C ASN A 222 13.43 -37.80 -35.23
N GLN A 223 13.22 -38.18 -36.49
CA GLN A 223 13.52 -37.31 -37.64
C GLN A 223 12.56 -36.11 -37.77
N GLU A 224 11.30 -36.25 -37.38
CA GLU A 224 10.33 -35.15 -37.40
C GLU A 224 10.70 -34.06 -36.41
N PHE A 225 11.15 -34.46 -35.21
CA PHE A 225 11.59 -33.52 -34.19
C PHE A 225 12.84 -32.76 -34.63
N ARG A 226 13.78 -33.44 -35.32
CA ARG A 226 14.94 -32.76 -35.92
C ARG A 226 14.53 -31.69 -36.92
N THR A 227 13.63 -32.02 -37.84
CA THR A 227 13.18 -31.05 -38.85
C THR A 227 12.45 -29.86 -38.23
N ASP A 228 11.67 -30.10 -37.16
CA ASP A 228 11.01 -29.04 -36.40
C ASP A 228 12.02 -28.09 -35.75
N VAL A 229 13.08 -28.63 -35.13
CA VAL A 229 14.16 -27.87 -34.48
C VAL A 229 14.96 -27.08 -35.51
N THR A 230 15.36 -27.70 -36.63
CA THR A 230 16.12 -27.01 -37.70
C THR A 230 15.29 -25.88 -38.31
N ARG A 231 14.00 -26.13 -38.59
CA ARG A 231 13.07 -25.10 -39.09
C ARG A 231 12.93 -23.93 -38.10
N LEU A 232 12.86 -24.22 -36.81
CA LEU A 232 12.79 -23.19 -35.77
C LEU A 232 14.01 -22.26 -35.82
N LEU A 233 15.21 -22.82 -35.99
CA LEU A 233 16.46 -22.06 -36.09
C LEU A 233 16.56 -21.26 -37.40
N GLU A 234 16.17 -21.84 -38.53
CA GLU A 234 16.14 -21.16 -39.82
C GLU A 234 15.23 -19.92 -39.83
N THR A 235 14.10 -19.96 -39.11
CA THR A 235 13.21 -18.80 -38.99
C THR A 235 13.84 -17.63 -38.23
N LEU A 236 14.85 -17.87 -37.40
CA LEU A 236 15.60 -16.82 -36.70
C LEU A 236 16.67 -16.21 -37.59
N ASP A 237 17.42 -17.05 -38.30
CA ASP A 237 18.45 -16.60 -39.24
C ASP A 237 17.85 -15.78 -40.39
N SER A 238 16.64 -16.13 -40.84
CA SER A 238 15.91 -15.38 -41.87
C SER A 238 15.42 -14.00 -41.40
N LYS A 239 15.34 -13.77 -40.09
CA LYS A 239 14.79 -12.54 -39.50
C LYS A 239 15.87 -11.53 -39.09
N ASP A 240 17.16 -11.88 -39.19
CA ASP A 240 18.25 -10.94 -38.99
C ASP A 240 18.51 -10.14 -40.29
N PRO A 241 18.11 -8.85 -40.36
CA PRO A 241 18.29 -8.04 -41.57
C PRO A 241 19.77 -7.79 -41.92
N ARG A 242 20.73 -8.13 -41.05
CA ARG A 242 22.17 -7.95 -41.27
C ARG A 242 22.83 -9.12 -42.01
N ARG A 243 22.09 -10.22 -42.20
CA ARG A 243 22.57 -11.44 -42.90
C ARG A 243 22.06 -11.55 -44.35
N LYS A 244 21.41 -10.50 -44.89
CA LYS A 244 21.06 -10.50 -46.31
C LYS A 244 22.34 -10.62 -47.15
N PRO A 245 22.43 -11.58 -48.08
CA PRO A 245 23.56 -11.64 -49.00
C PRO A 245 23.57 -10.33 -49.80
N THR A 246 24.67 -9.59 -49.70
CA THR A 246 24.97 -8.53 -50.66
C THR A 246 25.00 -9.18 -52.03
N LEU A 247 24.00 -8.84 -52.86
CA LEU A 247 23.91 -9.27 -54.25
C LEU A 247 25.21 -8.88 -54.99
N PRO A 248 25.73 -9.73 -55.88
CA PRO A 248 26.91 -9.44 -56.68
C PRO A 248 26.70 -8.27 -57.65
#